data_AF-A0A6M7U7L6-F1
#
_entry.id   AF-A0A6M7U7L6-F1
#
_cell.length_a   1.000
_cell.length_b   1.000
_cell.length_c   1.000
_cell.angle_alpha   90.00
_cell.angle_beta   90.00
_cell.angle_gamma   90.00
#
_symmetry.space_group_name_H-M   'P 1'
#
loop_
_entity.id
_entity.type
_entity.pdbx_description
1 polymer ?
#
loop_
_entity_poly.entity_id
_entity_poly.type
_entity_poly.pdbx_seq_one_letter_code
_entity_poly.pdbx_strand_id
1 'polypeptide(L)'
;MNKFDEMLRRDDLWFQVAITVAVLVFFSVGIGTLIALFAGSTASISDRIDIVYKLGLIGAGLITFCTVVWRGLLATQQVDAQRKQIEKLSSQIAMTEESNLAALLQKGAELISDDSKPGYVSAGIATLRAVLTSPNPKFAVEAMDLIADFIQANYRHSQAGVGYESASAALLAGERLGRISDRTLVFEAPADESGDMTYWVPVHGVAGVAYFGGDIIGYDFRVAAPVKARFHHVRIYGDDVVVTPRHAGCTFERCRIVAIQDDNAFERNTFKDCDFSNAKLNVSRVAITDLRLQGNYFSPDKPPYSPHDIDWLLMLETAPRSDVDEIPF
;
A
#
# COMPACT_ATOMS: atom_id res chain seq x y z
N MET A 1 14.14 -40.69 -14.17
CA MET A 1 14.82 -41.30 -13.02
C MET A 1 14.87 -40.23 -11.93
N ASN A 2 14.15 -40.41 -10.83
CA ASN A 2 13.95 -39.34 -9.86
C ASN A 2 15.25 -39.07 -9.10
N LYS A 3 15.64 -37.80 -8.99
CA LYS A 3 16.81 -37.33 -8.20
C LYS A 3 16.78 -37.84 -6.74
N PHE A 4 15.60 -38.23 -6.27
CA PHE A 4 15.36 -38.85 -4.97
C PHE A 4 15.95 -40.27 -4.87
N ASP A 5 15.83 -41.10 -5.91
CA ASP A 5 16.42 -42.45 -5.95
C ASP A 5 17.95 -42.39 -6.00
N GLU A 6 18.50 -41.40 -6.70
CA GLU A 6 19.95 -41.16 -6.79
C GLU A 6 20.55 -40.70 -5.46
N MET A 7 19.81 -39.88 -4.69
CA MET A 7 20.21 -39.48 -3.33
C MET A 7 20.13 -40.66 -2.36
N LEU A 8 19.03 -41.42 -2.36
CA LEU A 8 18.87 -42.61 -1.50
C LEU A 8 20.00 -43.64 -1.75
N ARG A 9 20.38 -43.86 -3.02
CA ARG A 9 21.51 -44.74 -3.36
C ARG A 9 22.84 -44.25 -2.81
N ARG A 10 23.03 -42.93 -2.69
CA ARG A 10 24.28 -42.33 -2.22
C ARG A 10 24.43 -42.39 -0.71
N ASP A 11 23.35 -42.27 0.04
CA ASP A 11 23.39 -42.37 1.51
C ASP A 11 23.62 -43.80 1.98
N ASP A 12 22.98 -44.76 1.31
CA ASP A 12 23.17 -46.18 1.56
C ASP A 12 24.62 -46.60 1.27
N LEU A 13 25.24 -45.99 0.26
CA LEU A 13 26.63 -46.28 -0.12
C LEU A 13 27.63 -45.83 0.95
N TRP A 14 27.47 -44.65 1.55
CA TRP A 14 28.35 -44.20 2.64
C TRP A 14 28.20 -45.04 3.91
N PHE A 15 26.97 -45.42 4.25
CA PHE A 15 26.70 -46.32 5.36
C PHE A 15 27.29 -47.72 5.11
N GLN A 16 27.08 -48.28 3.91
CA GLN A 16 27.66 -49.56 3.51
C GLN A 16 29.20 -49.53 3.50
N VAL A 17 29.82 -48.46 3.02
CA VAL A 17 31.28 -48.28 3.05
C VAL A 17 31.78 -48.22 4.50
N ALA A 18 31.11 -47.49 5.40
CA ALA A 18 31.47 -47.43 6.81
C ALA A 18 31.45 -48.82 7.47
N ILE A 19 30.39 -49.61 7.22
CA ILE A 19 30.26 -50.99 7.72
C ILE A 19 31.34 -51.89 7.13
N THR A 20 31.57 -51.83 5.82
CA THR A 20 32.54 -52.69 5.14
C THR A 20 33.96 -52.43 5.63
N VAL A 21 34.32 -51.15 5.82
CA VAL A 21 35.58 -50.73 6.43
C VAL A 21 35.69 -51.24 7.87
N ALA A 22 34.64 -51.09 8.68
CA ALA A 22 34.65 -51.55 10.07
C ALA A 22 34.89 -53.05 10.17
N VAL A 23 34.23 -53.85 9.32
CA VAL A 23 34.41 -55.30 9.23
C VAL A 23 35.83 -55.65 8.79
N LEU A 24 36.35 -55.01 7.75
CA LEU A 24 37.73 -55.23 7.27
C LEU A 24 38.77 -54.92 8.33
N VAL A 25 38.64 -53.78 9.03
CA VAL A 25 39.54 -53.39 10.12
C VAL A 25 39.48 -54.45 11.23
N PHE A 26 38.29 -54.87 11.64
CA PHE A 26 38.11 -55.89 12.69
C PHE A 26 38.79 -57.22 12.31
N PHE A 27 38.61 -57.70 11.09
CA PHE A 27 39.28 -58.91 10.61
C PHE A 27 40.80 -58.73 10.49
N SER A 28 41.28 -57.59 9.99
CA SER A 28 42.73 -57.32 9.86
C SER A 28 43.43 -57.26 11.21
N VAL A 29 42.80 -56.64 12.22
CA VAL A 29 43.32 -56.58 13.59
C VAL A 29 43.22 -57.95 14.25
N GLY A 30 42.13 -58.68 14.06
CA GLY A 30 41.96 -60.04 14.58
C GLY A 30 43.01 -61.02 14.04
N ILE A 31 43.21 -61.03 12.71
CA ILE A 31 44.24 -61.86 12.05
C ILE A 31 45.64 -61.41 12.44
N GLY A 32 45.90 -60.09 12.48
CA GLY A 32 47.20 -59.54 12.91
C GLY A 32 47.55 -59.91 14.35
N THR A 33 46.56 -59.91 15.25
CA THR A 33 46.71 -60.34 16.64
C THR A 33 46.97 -61.85 16.74
N LEU A 34 46.26 -62.66 15.95
CA LEU A 34 46.48 -64.12 15.85
C LEU A 34 47.91 -64.42 15.35
N ILE A 35 48.35 -63.77 14.27
CA ILE A 35 49.72 -63.94 13.74
C ILE A 35 50.75 -63.50 14.78
N ALA A 36 50.54 -62.37 15.46
CA ALA A 36 51.44 -61.87 16.49
C ALA A 36 51.56 -62.84 17.69
N LEU A 37 50.47 -63.49 18.09
CA LEU A 37 50.44 -64.44 19.21
C LEU A 37 51.06 -65.81 18.86
N PHE A 38 50.86 -66.31 17.63
CA PHE A 38 51.30 -67.66 17.24
C PHE A 38 52.66 -67.70 16.51
N ALA A 39 53.21 -66.56 16.10
CA ALA A 39 54.50 -66.49 15.40
C ALA A 39 55.71 -66.51 16.37
N GLY A 40 55.89 -67.63 17.09
CA GLY A 40 57.14 -68.32 17.44
C GLY A 40 58.34 -67.61 18.10
N SER A 41 58.38 -66.30 18.33
CA SER A 41 59.56 -65.62 18.89
C SER A 41 59.19 -64.51 19.87
N THR A 42 59.58 -64.69 21.14
CA THR A 42 59.29 -63.81 22.28
C THR A 42 60.04 -62.48 22.26
N ALA A 43 61.13 -62.34 21.49
CA ALA A 43 61.96 -61.14 21.49
C ALA A 43 61.44 -59.97 20.61
N SER A 44 60.39 -60.18 19.81
CA SER A 44 59.87 -59.16 18.86
C SER A 44 58.36 -58.87 19.01
N ILE A 45 57.74 -59.32 20.11
CA ILE A 45 56.30 -59.21 20.32
C ILE A 45 55.86 -57.73 20.48
N SER A 46 56.69 -56.90 21.13
CA SER A 46 56.38 -55.48 21.37
C SER A 46 56.22 -54.68 20.06
N ASP A 47 57.14 -54.84 19.11
CA ASP A 47 57.09 -54.12 17.83
C ASP A 47 55.89 -54.54 16.97
N ARG A 48 55.49 -55.82 17.05
CA ARG A 48 54.32 -56.34 16.33
C ARG A 48 53.01 -55.81 16.88
N ILE A 49 52.91 -55.68 18.21
CA ILE A 49 51.74 -55.10 18.87
C ILE A 49 51.61 -53.61 18.50
N ASP A 50 52.72 -52.86 18.41
CA ASP A 50 52.69 -51.44 18.04
C ASP A 50 52.15 -51.23 16.60
N ILE A 51 52.51 -52.11 15.65
CA ILE A 51 51.96 -52.08 14.29
C ILE A 51 50.45 -52.36 14.29
N VAL A 52 49.99 -53.39 15.02
CA VAL A 52 48.56 -53.72 15.11
C VAL A 52 47.77 -52.60 15.78
N TYR A 53 48.33 -51.98 16.81
CA TYR A 53 47.73 -50.83 17.50
C TYR A 53 47.58 -49.63 16.58
N LYS A 54 48.65 -49.25 15.85
CA LYS A 54 48.62 -48.16 14.87
C LYS A 54 47.59 -48.41 13.75
N LEU A 55 47.49 -49.65 13.28
CA LEU A 55 46.52 -50.04 12.26
C LEU A 55 45.08 -49.98 12.78
N GLY A 56 44.84 -50.42 14.01
CA GLY A 56 43.56 -50.29 14.70
C GLY A 56 43.14 -48.84 14.90
N LEU A 57 44.10 -47.95 15.22
CA LEU A 57 43.84 -46.53 15.44
C LEU A 57 43.47 -45.80 14.14
N ILE A 58 44.12 -46.12 13.02
CA ILE A 58 43.74 -45.62 11.69
C ILE A 58 42.34 -46.14 11.31
N GLY A 59 42.08 -47.42 11.52
CA GLY A 59 40.78 -48.01 11.25
C GLY A 59 39.65 -47.38 12.06
N ALA A 60 39.87 -47.15 13.36
CA ALA A 60 38.93 -46.45 14.22
C ALA A 60 38.65 -45.02 13.73
N GLY A 61 39.69 -44.29 13.30
CA GLY A 61 39.56 -42.95 12.71
C GLY A 61 38.74 -42.92 11.42
N LEU A 62 38.93 -43.91 10.54
CA LEU A 62 38.18 -44.01 9.28
C LEU A 62 36.69 -44.29 9.53
N ILE A 63 36.38 -45.17 10.49
CA ILE A 63 34.99 -45.45 10.90
C ILE A 63 34.33 -44.20 11.46
N THR A 64 35.04 -43.44 12.31
CA THR A 64 34.51 -42.18 12.87
C THR A 64 34.27 -41.15 11.77
N PHE A 65 35.20 -40.97 10.83
CA PHE A 65 35.04 -40.08 9.69
C PHE A 65 33.80 -40.43 8.85
N CYS A 66 33.66 -41.69 8.44
CA CYS A 66 32.50 -42.13 7.66
C CYS A 66 31.18 -41.93 8.43
N THR A 67 31.18 -42.15 9.74
CA THR A 67 29.99 -41.94 10.59
C THR A 67 29.60 -40.46 10.68
N VAL A 68 30.58 -39.54 10.80
CA VAL A 68 30.31 -38.09 10.80
C VAL A 68 29.77 -37.62 9.46
N VAL A 69 30.35 -38.08 8.34
CA VAL A 69 29.85 -37.76 6.99
C VAL A 69 28.42 -38.26 6.79
N TRP A 70 28.12 -39.48 7.22
CA TRP A 70 26.78 -40.04 7.16
C TRP A 70 25.77 -39.24 7.99
N ARG A 71 26.11 -38.88 9.24
CA ARG A 71 25.25 -38.01 10.07
C ARG A 71 25.06 -36.62 9.46
N GLY A 72 26.10 -36.07 8.82
CA GLY A 72 26.01 -34.79 8.11
C GLY A 72 25.04 -34.85 6.92
N LEU A 73 25.12 -35.90 6.11
CA LEU A 73 24.20 -36.13 4.99
C LEU A 73 22.74 -36.28 5.47
N LEU A 74 22.50 -37.09 6.50
CA LEU A 74 21.16 -37.24 7.08
C LEU A 74 20.61 -35.92 7.61
N ALA A 75 21.42 -35.11 8.30
CA ALA A 75 21.01 -33.80 8.78
C ALA A 75 20.59 -32.86 7.63
N THR A 76 21.34 -32.85 6.52
CA THR A 76 20.98 -32.04 5.35
C THR A 76 19.65 -32.47 4.72
N GLN A 77 19.37 -33.78 4.66
CA GLN A 77 18.10 -34.27 4.15
C GLN A 77 16.92 -33.96 5.04
N GLN A 78 17.10 -34.02 6.37
CA GLN A 78 16.07 -33.62 7.30
C GLN A 78 15.73 -32.14 7.14
N VAL A 79 16.74 -31.28 6.97
CA VAL A 79 16.53 -29.85 6.70
C VAL A 79 15.79 -29.65 5.38
N ASP A 80 16.17 -30.36 4.31
CA ASP A 80 15.49 -30.25 3.02
C ASP A 80 14.04 -30.75 3.06
N ALA A 81 13.78 -31.85 3.77
CA ALA A 81 12.43 -32.36 3.97
C ALA A 81 11.58 -31.38 4.79
N GLN A 82 12.13 -30.81 5.85
CA GLN A 82 11.47 -29.77 6.67
C GLN A 82 11.17 -28.52 5.84
N ARG A 83 12.12 -28.06 5.01
CA ARG A 83 11.90 -26.91 4.11
C ARG A 83 10.73 -27.15 3.16
N LYS A 84 10.67 -28.33 2.53
CA LYS A 84 9.54 -28.70 1.65
C LYS A 84 8.21 -28.77 2.39
N GLN A 85 8.21 -29.22 3.65
CA GLN A 85 7.00 -29.23 4.47
C GLN A 85 6.56 -27.81 4.83
N ILE A 86 7.48 -26.93 5.21
CA ILE A 86 7.21 -25.52 5.51
C ILE A 86 6.64 -24.81 4.27
N GLU A 87 7.22 -25.04 3.09
CA GLU A 87 6.73 -24.47 1.84
C GLU A 87 5.32 -24.95 1.46
N LYS A 88 5.03 -26.23 1.66
CA LYS A 88 3.66 -26.75 1.46
C LYS A 88 2.68 -26.16 2.46
N LEU A 89 3.08 -26.03 3.72
CA LEU A 89 2.24 -25.47 4.77
C LEU A 89 1.97 -23.98 4.50
N SER A 90 2.99 -23.20 4.10
CA SER A 90 2.82 -21.79 3.77
C SER A 90 1.89 -21.60 2.57
N SER A 91 2.00 -22.46 1.55
CA SER A 91 1.07 -22.47 0.42
C SER A 91 -0.37 -22.80 0.83
N GLN A 92 -0.57 -23.77 1.73
CA GLN A 92 -1.90 -24.10 2.26
C GLN A 92 -2.50 -22.96 3.10
N ILE A 93 -1.68 -22.29 3.91
CA ILE A 93 -2.10 -21.11 4.68
C ILE A 93 -2.52 -20.00 3.72
N ALA A 94 -1.71 -19.70 2.70
CA ALA A 94 -2.04 -18.68 1.71
C ALA A 94 -3.37 -18.97 0.98
N MET A 95 -3.59 -20.21 0.53
CA MET A 95 -4.87 -20.60 -0.10
C MET A 95 -6.07 -20.49 0.86
N THR A 96 -5.86 -20.82 2.14
CA THR A 96 -6.93 -20.71 3.15
C THR A 96 -7.25 -19.26 3.48
N GLU A 97 -6.23 -18.41 3.60
CA GLU A 97 -6.39 -16.97 3.79
C GLU A 97 -7.12 -16.33 2.60
N GLU A 98 -6.77 -16.70 1.36
CA GLU A 98 -7.48 -16.22 0.18
C GLU A 98 -8.95 -16.63 0.18
N SER A 99 -9.26 -17.89 0.52
CA SER A 99 -10.64 -18.37 0.63
C SER A 99 -11.43 -17.58 1.69
N ASN A 100 -10.82 -17.32 2.85
CA ASN A 100 -11.42 -16.54 3.91
C ASN A 100 -11.67 -15.08 3.50
N LEU A 101 -10.72 -14.45 2.80
CA LEU A 101 -10.87 -13.09 2.30
C LEU A 101 -11.98 -12.99 1.24
N ALA A 102 -12.08 -13.97 0.34
CA ALA A 102 -13.16 -14.03 -0.64
C ALA A 102 -14.53 -14.16 0.05
N ALA A 103 -14.64 -14.99 1.09
CA ALA A 103 -15.87 -15.11 1.87
C ALA A 103 -16.24 -13.81 2.62
N LEU A 104 -15.26 -13.11 3.18
CA LEU A 104 -15.48 -11.79 3.80
C LEU A 104 -15.92 -10.76 2.76
N LEU A 105 -15.30 -10.74 1.57
CA LEU A 105 -15.70 -9.86 0.47
C LEU A 105 -17.16 -10.09 0.08
N GLN A 106 -17.54 -11.35 -0.15
CA GLN A 106 -18.91 -11.71 -0.51
C GLN A 106 -19.91 -11.30 0.58
N LYS A 107 -19.60 -11.57 1.85
CA LYS A 107 -20.48 -11.18 2.97
C LYS A 107 -20.57 -9.66 3.13
N GLY A 108 -19.46 -8.94 2.95
CA GLY A 108 -19.43 -7.49 2.97
C GLY A 108 -20.30 -6.89 1.87
N ALA A 109 -20.22 -7.44 0.65
CA ALA A 109 -21.03 -7.05 -0.50
C ALA A 109 -22.54 -7.30 -0.26
N GLU A 110 -22.90 -8.46 0.32
CA GLU A 110 -24.28 -8.77 0.67
C GLU A 110 -24.83 -7.78 1.70
N LEU A 111 -24.08 -7.53 2.79
CA LEU A 111 -24.51 -6.64 3.87
C LEU A 111 -24.64 -5.18 3.45
N ILE A 112 -23.72 -4.67 2.62
CA ILE A 112 -23.75 -3.27 2.16
C ILE A 112 -24.86 -3.03 1.13
N SER A 113 -25.35 -4.10 0.48
CA SER A 113 -26.45 -4.01 -0.50
C SER A 113 -27.84 -3.88 0.13
N ASP A 114 -28.01 -4.22 1.42
CA ASP A 114 -29.26 -4.05 2.16
C ASP A 114 -29.31 -2.67 2.83
N ASP A 115 -29.56 -1.64 2.03
CA ASP A 115 -29.63 -0.22 2.45
C ASP A 115 -30.75 0.06 3.47
N SER A 116 -31.74 -0.82 3.56
CA SER A 116 -32.88 -0.70 4.47
C SER A 116 -32.48 -0.78 5.96
N LYS A 117 -31.29 -1.32 6.27
CA LYS A 117 -30.80 -1.53 7.64
C LYS A 117 -29.44 -0.87 7.84
N PRO A 118 -29.37 0.33 8.47
CA PRO A 118 -28.10 1.03 8.71
C PRO A 118 -27.04 0.20 9.44
N GLY A 119 -27.47 -0.72 10.32
CA GLY A 119 -26.58 -1.65 11.01
C GLY A 119 -25.92 -2.67 10.07
N TYR A 120 -26.63 -3.14 9.04
CA TYR A 120 -26.09 -4.07 8.04
C TYR A 120 -25.09 -3.34 7.15
N VAL A 121 -25.41 -2.15 6.69
CA VAL A 121 -24.51 -1.29 5.93
C VAL A 121 -23.21 -1.03 6.70
N SER A 122 -23.29 -0.65 7.97
CA SER A 122 -22.12 -0.42 8.82
C SER A 122 -21.25 -1.68 8.98
N ALA A 123 -21.90 -2.84 9.19
CA ALA A 123 -21.20 -4.12 9.28
C ALA A 123 -20.58 -4.54 7.93
N GLY A 124 -21.25 -4.25 6.82
CA GLY A 124 -20.75 -4.47 5.46
C GLY A 124 -19.50 -3.65 5.19
N ILE A 125 -19.54 -2.34 5.45
CA ILE A 125 -18.38 -1.44 5.33
C ILE A 125 -17.22 -1.92 6.22
N ALA A 126 -17.49 -2.30 7.47
CA ALA A 126 -16.46 -2.83 8.37
C ALA A 126 -15.84 -4.14 7.86
N THR A 127 -16.65 -5.03 7.26
CA THR A 127 -16.20 -6.29 6.67
C THR A 127 -15.33 -6.04 5.43
N LEU A 128 -15.77 -5.17 4.53
CA LEU A 128 -14.99 -4.74 3.35
C LEU A 128 -13.70 -4.04 3.78
N ARG A 129 -13.75 -3.27 4.87
CA ARG A 129 -12.56 -2.67 5.48
C ARG A 129 -11.56 -3.72 5.96
N ALA A 130 -12.01 -4.82 6.56
CA ALA A 130 -11.10 -5.90 6.95
C ALA A 130 -10.38 -6.51 5.73
N VAL A 131 -11.11 -6.73 4.62
CA VAL A 131 -10.53 -7.22 3.35
C VAL A 131 -9.52 -6.21 2.79
N LEU A 132 -9.90 -4.93 2.70
CA LEU A 132 -9.04 -3.88 2.14
C LEU A 132 -7.83 -3.55 3.00
N THR A 133 -7.82 -3.86 4.30
CA THR A 133 -6.63 -3.68 5.17
C THR A 133 -5.81 -4.95 5.35
N SER A 134 -6.24 -6.07 4.76
CA SER A 134 -5.51 -7.34 4.91
C SER A 134 -4.13 -7.28 4.26
N PRO A 135 -3.11 -8.02 4.75
CA PRO A 135 -1.77 -8.03 4.16
C PRO A 135 -1.75 -8.49 2.70
N ASN A 136 -2.67 -9.38 2.30
CA ASN A 136 -2.81 -9.84 0.92
C ASN A 136 -3.71 -8.89 0.12
N PRO A 137 -3.19 -8.12 -0.85
CA PRO A 137 -3.97 -7.11 -1.57
C PRO A 137 -4.91 -7.68 -2.64
N LYS A 138 -4.97 -9.02 -2.82
CA LYS A 138 -5.64 -9.68 -3.96
C LYS A 138 -7.09 -9.25 -4.19
N PHE A 139 -7.84 -8.94 -3.12
CA PHE A 139 -9.25 -8.54 -3.19
C PHE A 139 -9.49 -7.10 -2.71
N ALA A 140 -8.41 -6.33 -2.53
CA ALA A 140 -8.52 -5.03 -1.90
C ALA A 140 -9.13 -3.99 -2.83
N VAL A 141 -8.82 -4.05 -4.13
CA VAL A 141 -9.39 -3.13 -5.13
C VAL A 141 -10.90 -3.39 -5.26
N GLU A 142 -11.32 -4.65 -5.34
CA GLU A 142 -12.73 -5.04 -5.42
C GLU A 142 -13.51 -4.60 -4.17
N ALA A 143 -12.90 -4.70 -2.98
CA ALA A 143 -13.51 -4.20 -1.75
C ALA A 143 -13.66 -2.66 -1.77
N MET A 144 -12.65 -1.94 -2.27
CA MET A 144 -12.72 -0.47 -2.39
C MET A 144 -13.73 -0.04 -3.45
N ASP A 145 -13.83 -0.76 -4.57
CA ASP A 145 -14.82 -0.51 -5.62
C ASP A 145 -16.24 -0.66 -5.10
N LEU A 146 -16.52 -1.69 -4.30
CA LEU A 146 -17.83 -1.88 -3.66
C LEU A 146 -18.19 -0.73 -2.70
N ILE A 147 -17.22 -0.25 -1.92
CA ILE A 147 -17.42 0.90 -1.02
C ILE A 147 -17.65 2.18 -1.83
N ALA A 148 -16.89 2.38 -2.90
CA ALA A 148 -17.03 3.52 -3.79
C ALA A 148 -18.40 3.52 -4.51
N ASP A 149 -18.84 2.36 -5.01
CA ASP A 149 -20.15 2.17 -5.63
C ASP A 149 -21.29 2.46 -4.62
N PHE A 150 -21.13 2.04 -3.36
CA PHE A 150 -22.05 2.38 -2.28
C PHE A 150 -22.13 3.89 -2.01
N ILE A 151 -20.98 4.58 -1.95
CA ILE A 151 -20.94 6.04 -1.81
C ILE A 151 -21.66 6.71 -2.99
N GLN A 152 -21.38 6.27 -4.21
CA GLN A 152 -21.97 6.83 -5.42
C GLN A 152 -23.49 6.66 -5.46
N ALA A 153 -24.00 5.51 -5.02
CA ALA A 153 -25.43 5.22 -5.06
C ALA A 153 -26.23 6.00 -3.99
N ASN A 154 -25.66 6.17 -2.79
CA ASN A 154 -26.40 6.67 -1.63
C ASN A 154 -26.11 8.14 -1.29
N TYR A 155 -24.93 8.65 -1.67
CA TYR A 155 -24.42 9.95 -1.22
C TYR A 155 -24.03 10.87 -2.39
N ARG A 156 -24.57 10.63 -3.59
CA ARG A 156 -24.33 11.46 -4.79
C ARG A 156 -24.68 12.93 -4.57
N HIS A 157 -25.77 13.20 -3.84
CA HIS A 157 -26.35 14.52 -3.68
C HIS A 157 -26.11 15.16 -2.31
N SER A 158 -25.66 14.37 -1.33
CA SER A 158 -25.34 14.83 0.01
C SER A 158 -24.35 13.88 0.65
N GLN A 159 -23.29 14.41 1.25
CA GLN A 159 -22.24 13.65 1.92
C GLN A 159 -22.41 13.65 3.44
N ALA A 160 -23.67 13.66 3.90
CA ALA A 160 -23.99 13.65 5.32
C ALA A 160 -24.22 12.22 5.84
N GLY A 161 -23.85 12.00 7.11
CA GLY A 161 -24.26 10.83 7.88
C GLY A 161 -23.20 9.75 8.05
N VAL A 162 -23.45 8.88 9.05
CA VAL A 162 -22.49 7.89 9.55
C VAL A 162 -22.06 6.87 8.49
N GLY A 163 -22.94 6.53 7.54
CA GLY A 163 -22.62 5.60 6.46
C GLY A 163 -21.57 6.17 5.50
N TYR A 164 -21.70 7.43 5.11
CA TYR A 164 -20.71 8.14 4.30
C TYR A 164 -19.38 8.26 5.05
N GLU A 165 -19.40 8.72 6.30
CA GLU A 165 -18.20 8.88 7.13
C GLU A 165 -17.44 7.54 7.27
N SER A 166 -18.16 6.45 7.53
CA SER A 166 -17.57 5.12 7.68
C SER A 166 -16.98 4.61 6.36
N ALA A 167 -17.68 4.81 5.24
CA ALA A 167 -17.23 4.41 3.91
C ALA A 167 -16.00 5.22 3.46
N SER A 168 -16.03 6.54 3.64
CA SER A 168 -14.91 7.44 3.33
C SER A 168 -13.68 7.11 4.18
N ALA A 169 -13.85 6.86 5.48
CA ALA A 169 -12.77 6.43 6.36
C ALA A 169 -12.18 5.07 5.96
N ALA A 170 -12.99 4.15 5.45
CA ALA A 170 -12.52 2.87 4.94
C ALA A 170 -11.68 3.03 3.65
N LEU A 171 -12.12 3.88 2.71
CA LEU A 171 -11.34 4.19 1.50
C LEU A 171 -10.02 4.89 1.83
N LEU A 172 -10.02 5.87 2.75
CA LEU A 172 -8.81 6.52 3.24
C LEU A 172 -7.83 5.52 3.89
N ALA A 173 -8.34 4.52 4.61
CA ALA A 173 -7.49 3.46 5.16
C ALA A 173 -6.83 2.61 4.07
N GLY A 174 -7.52 2.37 2.95
CA GLY A 174 -6.96 1.70 1.77
C GLY A 174 -5.89 2.54 1.09
N GLU A 175 -6.14 3.83 0.90
CA GLU A 175 -5.18 4.77 0.32
C GLU A 175 -3.87 4.83 1.12
N ARG A 176 -3.96 4.84 2.46
CA ARG A 176 -2.78 4.80 3.35
C ARG A 176 -1.92 3.56 3.18
N LEU A 177 -2.48 2.47 2.64
CA LEU A 177 -1.76 1.24 2.29
C LEU A 177 -1.31 1.21 0.82
N GLY A 178 -1.44 2.32 0.09
CA GLY A 178 -1.11 2.43 -1.33
C GLY A 178 -2.13 1.77 -2.26
N ARG A 179 -3.38 1.58 -1.81
CA ARG A 179 -4.46 0.95 -2.58
C ARG A 179 -5.42 2.01 -3.08
N ILE A 180 -5.86 1.88 -4.33
CA ILE A 180 -6.74 2.86 -4.98
C ILE A 180 -7.82 2.06 -5.72
N SER A 181 -9.09 2.45 -5.52
CA SER A 181 -10.22 1.94 -6.29
C SER A 181 -10.14 2.40 -7.75
N ASP A 182 -10.61 1.57 -8.68
CA ASP A 182 -10.69 1.94 -10.10
C ASP A 182 -11.90 2.85 -10.41
N ARG A 183 -12.75 3.13 -9.42
CA ARG A 183 -13.93 3.97 -9.56
C ARG A 183 -13.59 5.45 -9.64
N THR A 184 -14.35 6.15 -10.48
CA THR A 184 -14.41 7.61 -10.48
C THR A 184 -15.78 8.02 -9.95
N LEU A 185 -15.79 8.83 -8.90
CA LEU A 185 -17.02 9.29 -8.26
C LEU A 185 -17.47 10.63 -8.83
N VAL A 186 -18.78 10.83 -8.88
CA VAL A 186 -19.44 12.04 -9.35
C VAL A 186 -20.45 12.49 -8.30
N PHE A 187 -20.25 13.70 -7.77
CA PHE A 187 -21.15 14.34 -6.82
C PHE A 187 -21.81 15.55 -7.48
N GLU A 188 -23.12 15.67 -7.30
CA GLU A 188 -23.95 16.69 -7.93
C GLU A 188 -24.87 17.31 -6.89
N ALA A 189 -24.74 18.61 -6.68
CA ALA A 189 -25.62 19.33 -5.78
C ALA A 189 -27.03 19.29 -6.37
N PRO A 190 -28.08 19.04 -5.56
CA PRO A 190 -29.44 19.09 -6.04
C PRO A 190 -29.72 20.46 -6.67
N ALA A 191 -30.47 20.46 -7.77
CA ALA A 191 -30.82 21.69 -8.50
C ALA A 191 -31.86 22.55 -7.76
N ASP A 192 -32.38 22.05 -6.64
CA ASP A 192 -33.56 22.59 -5.97
C ASP A 192 -33.25 23.94 -5.30
N GLU A 193 -34.18 24.88 -5.49
CA GLU A 193 -34.14 26.25 -4.95
C GLU A 193 -34.33 26.31 -3.41
N SER A 194 -34.26 25.19 -2.69
CA SER A 194 -34.53 25.14 -1.23
C SER A 194 -33.55 26.00 -0.43
N GLY A 195 -32.46 26.45 -1.05
CA GLY A 195 -31.45 27.28 -0.41
C GLY A 195 -30.54 26.48 0.53
N ASP A 196 -30.73 25.16 0.60
CA ASP A 196 -29.88 24.29 1.39
C ASP A 196 -28.50 24.16 0.74
N MET A 197 -27.49 24.67 1.45
CA MET A 197 -26.09 24.59 1.03
C MET A 197 -25.63 23.12 1.11
N THR A 198 -25.17 22.59 -0.03
CA THR A 198 -24.59 21.25 -0.09
C THR A 198 -23.08 21.36 0.06
N TYR A 199 -22.56 20.93 1.20
CA TYR A 199 -21.12 20.93 1.47
C TYR A 199 -20.47 19.64 1.03
N TRP A 200 -19.39 19.77 0.25
CA TRP A 200 -18.58 18.65 -0.18
C TRP A 200 -17.36 18.46 0.70
N VAL A 201 -17.03 17.19 0.93
CA VAL A 201 -15.88 16.69 1.68
C VAL A 201 -14.97 15.94 0.70
N PRO A 202 -13.64 16.01 0.86
CA PRO A 202 -12.72 15.24 0.02
C PRO A 202 -12.94 13.72 0.17
N VAL A 203 -13.02 13.02 -0.97
CA VAL A 203 -13.07 11.55 -1.00
C VAL A 203 -11.73 10.98 -1.45
N HIS A 204 -11.22 10.05 -0.65
CA HIS A 204 -9.92 9.43 -0.80
C HIS A 204 -10.00 8.03 -1.39
N GLY A 205 -8.86 7.50 -1.82
CA GLY A 205 -8.75 6.08 -2.22
C GLY A 205 -9.52 5.71 -3.49
N VAL A 206 -9.87 6.67 -4.33
CA VAL A 206 -10.57 6.44 -5.61
C VAL A 206 -9.73 6.96 -6.79
N ALA A 207 -9.96 6.43 -7.98
CA ALA A 207 -9.24 6.83 -9.19
C ALA A 207 -9.46 8.29 -9.54
N GLY A 208 -10.61 8.87 -9.19
CA GLY A 208 -10.90 10.29 -9.36
C GLY A 208 -12.24 10.70 -8.76
N VAL A 209 -12.43 12.01 -8.61
CA VAL A 209 -13.68 12.59 -8.12
C VAL A 209 -14.04 13.80 -8.94
N ALA A 210 -15.31 13.96 -9.30
CA ALA A 210 -15.86 15.15 -9.92
C ALA A 210 -16.97 15.72 -9.05
N TYR A 211 -16.88 17.00 -8.71
CA TYR A 211 -17.88 17.74 -7.95
C TYR A 211 -18.58 18.74 -8.86
N PHE A 212 -19.90 18.74 -8.85
CA PHE A 212 -20.76 19.62 -9.64
C PHE A 212 -21.67 20.43 -8.70
N GLY A 213 -21.57 21.76 -8.75
CA GLY A 213 -22.34 22.63 -7.85
C GLY A 213 -21.88 22.55 -6.39
N GLY A 214 -22.67 23.10 -5.48
CA GLY A 214 -22.42 23.04 -4.04
C GLY A 214 -21.24 23.88 -3.56
N ASP A 215 -20.90 23.71 -2.30
CA ASP A 215 -19.94 24.51 -1.55
C ASP A 215 -18.79 23.63 -1.02
N ILE A 216 -17.58 24.17 -1.03
CA ILE A 216 -16.36 23.57 -0.50
C ILE A 216 -15.73 24.52 0.50
N ILE A 217 -15.35 24.01 1.67
CA ILE A 217 -14.53 24.72 2.64
C ILE A 217 -13.06 24.36 2.35
N GLY A 218 -12.25 25.36 2.00
CA GLY A 218 -10.88 25.18 1.50
C GLY A 218 -9.95 24.40 2.45
N TYR A 219 -10.10 24.63 3.76
CA TYR A 219 -9.30 23.96 4.80
C TYR A 219 -9.40 22.43 4.72
N ASP A 220 -10.58 21.90 4.42
CA ASP A 220 -10.81 20.45 4.36
C ASP A 220 -10.05 19.82 3.17
N PHE A 221 -9.88 20.56 2.07
CA PHE A 221 -9.21 20.08 0.87
C PHE A 221 -7.70 20.31 0.88
N ARG A 222 -7.17 21.22 1.70
CA ARG A 222 -5.72 21.50 1.76
C ARG A 222 -4.91 20.33 2.33
N VAL A 223 -5.42 19.68 3.37
CA VAL A 223 -4.73 18.57 4.06
C VAL A 223 -4.87 17.25 3.28
N ALA A 224 -5.84 17.18 2.36
CA ALA A 224 -6.37 15.90 1.90
C ALA A 224 -6.83 15.90 0.42
N ALA A 225 -6.42 16.85 -0.43
CA ALA A 225 -6.91 16.90 -1.81
C ALA A 225 -6.63 15.57 -2.56
N PRO A 226 -7.67 14.88 -3.07
CA PRO A 226 -7.46 13.68 -3.86
C PRO A 226 -6.70 14.02 -5.15
N VAL A 227 -5.77 13.15 -5.54
CA VAL A 227 -4.81 13.36 -6.64
C VAL A 227 -5.51 13.74 -7.97
N LYS A 228 -6.78 13.37 -8.14
CA LYS A 228 -7.58 13.60 -9.36
C LYS A 228 -9.00 14.12 -9.08
N ALA A 229 -9.11 15.24 -8.36
CA ALA A 229 -10.36 15.98 -8.23
C ALA A 229 -10.63 16.92 -9.43
N ARG A 230 -11.89 17.02 -9.87
CA ARG A 230 -12.42 18.02 -10.82
C ARG A 230 -13.57 18.78 -10.18
N PHE A 231 -13.66 20.08 -10.47
CA PHE A 231 -14.65 20.98 -9.88
C PHE A 231 -15.37 21.73 -10.99
N HIS A 232 -16.70 21.60 -11.02
CA HIS A 232 -17.58 22.22 -12.00
C HIS A 232 -18.66 23.03 -11.29
N HIS A 233 -18.72 24.34 -11.51
CA HIS A 233 -19.74 25.21 -10.89
C HIS A 233 -19.78 25.16 -9.34
N VAL A 234 -18.66 24.80 -8.72
CA VAL A 234 -18.53 24.71 -7.25
C VAL A 234 -18.14 26.07 -6.68
N ARG A 235 -18.65 26.40 -5.50
CA ARG A 235 -18.18 27.55 -4.73
C ARG A 235 -17.15 27.12 -3.69
N ILE A 236 -16.00 27.76 -3.65
CA ILE A 236 -14.88 27.42 -2.77
C ILE A 236 -14.66 28.60 -1.83
N TYR A 237 -14.67 28.32 -0.53
CA TYR A 237 -14.57 29.28 0.54
C TYR A 237 -13.27 29.14 1.33
N GLY A 238 -12.56 30.25 1.50
CA GLY A 238 -11.41 30.32 2.40
C GLY A 238 -10.17 29.57 1.90
N ASP A 239 -9.08 29.78 2.63
CA ASP A 239 -7.76 29.12 2.46
C ASP A 239 -6.97 29.49 1.18
N ASP A 240 -5.75 28.97 1.14
CA ASP A 240 -4.79 29.04 0.04
C ASP A 240 -5.22 28.15 -1.14
N VAL A 241 -5.54 28.75 -2.29
CA VAL A 241 -6.07 28.04 -3.46
C VAL A 241 -5.11 28.12 -4.65
N VAL A 242 -4.94 26.98 -5.34
CA VAL A 242 -4.27 26.89 -6.65
C VAL A 242 -5.32 26.59 -7.72
N VAL A 243 -5.58 27.57 -8.58
CA VAL A 243 -6.53 27.43 -9.69
C VAL A 243 -5.85 26.69 -10.84
N THR A 244 -6.43 25.55 -11.21
CA THR A 244 -5.96 24.68 -12.30
C THR A 244 -7.05 24.49 -13.35
N PRO A 245 -6.75 23.95 -14.55
CA PRO A 245 -7.75 23.69 -15.59
C PRO A 245 -8.90 22.77 -15.18
N ARG A 246 -8.77 22.09 -14.04
CA ARG A 246 -9.80 21.23 -13.43
C ARG A 246 -10.91 22.01 -12.72
N HIS A 247 -10.77 23.32 -12.56
CA HIS A 247 -11.80 24.23 -12.05
C HIS A 247 -12.50 24.88 -13.25
N ALA A 248 -13.80 24.66 -13.37
CA ALA A 248 -14.60 25.11 -14.49
C ALA A 248 -15.91 25.72 -13.99
N GLY A 249 -16.15 27.01 -14.23
CA GLY A 249 -17.36 27.66 -13.72
C GLY A 249 -17.36 27.88 -12.21
N CYS A 250 -16.22 27.69 -11.53
CA CYS A 250 -16.14 27.78 -10.08
C CYS A 250 -16.22 29.23 -9.60
N THR A 251 -16.70 29.41 -8.37
CA THR A 251 -16.65 30.70 -7.66
C THR A 251 -15.72 30.58 -6.48
N PHE A 252 -14.66 31.37 -6.44
CA PHE A 252 -13.74 31.47 -5.30
C PHE A 252 -14.14 32.68 -4.47
N GLU A 253 -14.41 32.47 -3.19
CA GLU A 253 -14.91 33.51 -2.29
C GLU A 253 -14.06 33.56 -1.01
N ARG A 254 -13.53 34.73 -0.69
CA ARG A 254 -12.69 34.96 0.51
C ARG A 254 -11.49 34.00 0.58
N CYS A 255 -10.92 33.65 -0.57
CA CYS A 255 -9.76 32.78 -0.68
C CYS A 255 -8.47 33.59 -0.84
N ARG A 256 -7.33 32.98 -0.51
CA ARG A 256 -6.03 33.48 -0.91
C ARG A 256 -5.55 32.74 -2.16
N ILE A 257 -5.44 33.43 -3.27
CA ILE A 257 -5.02 32.82 -4.54
C ILE A 257 -3.50 32.72 -4.56
N VAL A 258 -2.98 31.49 -4.46
CA VAL A 258 -1.53 31.22 -4.48
C VAL A 258 -1.00 31.18 -5.91
N ALA A 259 -1.74 30.53 -6.81
CA ALA A 259 -1.36 30.43 -8.20
C ALA A 259 -2.55 30.19 -9.12
N ILE A 260 -2.43 30.67 -10.36
CA ILE A 260 -3.32 30.37 -11.47
C ILE A 260 -2.50 29.71 -12.57
N GLN A 261 -2.86 28.46 -12.90
CA GLN A 261 -2.20 27.61 -13.89
C GLN A 261 -3.03 27.43 -15.17
N ASP A 262 -4.24 28.00 -15.23
CA ASP A 262 -5.12 27.96 -16.40
C ASP A 262 -5.19 29.36 -17.04
N ASP A 263 -4.81 29.46 -18.31
CA ASP A 263 -4.83 30.72 -19.08
C ASP A 263 -6.24 31.32 -19.17
N ASN A 264 -7.28 30.49 -19.11
CA ASN A 264 -8.68 30.90 -19.20
C ASN A 264 -9.36 30.99 -17.82
N ALA A 265 -8.59 31.00 -16.73
CA ALA A 265 -9.16 30.95 -15.38
C ALA A 265 -10.13 32.10 -15.10
N PHE A 266 -9.84 33.32 -15.56
CA PHE A 266 -10.66 34.50 -15.32
C PHE A 266 -11.94 34.56 -16.17
N GLU A 267 -11.95 33.91 -17.33
CA GLU A 267 -13.16 33.80 -18.16
C GLU A 267 -14.09 32.70 -17.64
N ARG A 268 -13.49 31.61 -17.14
CA ARG A 268 -14.21 30.40 -16.73
C ARG A 268 -14.64 30.43 -15.27
N ASN A 269 -14.04 31.24 -14.43
CA ASN A 269 -14.29 31.24 -12.99
C ASN A 269 -14.53 32.65 -12.46
N THR A 270 -15.23 32.73 -11.34
CA THR A 270 -15.53 33.99 -10.64
C THR A 270 -14.68 34.08 -9.38
N PHE A 271 -14.15 35.26 -9.09
CA PHE A 271 -13.37 35.54 -7.88
C PHE A 271 -14.05 36.66 -7.11
N LYS A 272 -14.29 36.47 -5.81
CA LYS A 272 -14.95 37.43 -4.92
C LYS A 272 -14.18 37.58 -3.63
N ASP A 273 -13.86 38.81 -3.26
CA ASP A 273 -13.16 39.17 -2.02
C ASP A 273 -11.89 38.33 -1.80
N CYS A 274 -11.18 37.96 -2.86
CA CYS A 274 -9.99 37.12 -2.79
C CYS A 274 -8.70 37.95 -2.67
N ASP A 275 -7.73 37.41 -1.93
CA ASP A 275 -6.37 37.96 -1.81
C ASP A 275 -5.45 37.38 -2.89
N PHE A 276 -4.92 38.24 -3.76
CA PHE A 276 -3.96 37.90 -4.80
C PHE A 276 -2.51 38.26 -4.43
N SER A 277 -2.24 38.63 -3.17
CA SER A 277 -0.90 38.98 -2.71
C SER A 277 0.11 37.84 -2.91
N ASN A 278 1.21 38.11 -3.62
CA ASN A 278 2.22 37.13 -4.06
C ASN A 278 1.70 35.98 -4.96
N ALA A 279 0.53 36.11 -5.58
CA ALA A 279 0.00 35.08 -6.47
C ALA A 279 0.88 34.87 -7.71
N LYS A 280 1.06 33.62 -8.16
CA LYS A 280 1.74 33.31 -9.43
C LYS A 280 0.72 33.10 -10.55
N LEU A 281 0.63 34.06 -11.46
CA LEU A 281 -0.41 34.11 -12.49
C LEU A 281 0.21 33.79 -13.87
N ASN A 282 0.02 32.57 -14.33
CA ASN A 282 0.33 32.19 -15.71
C ASN A 282 -0.91 32.45 -16.56
N VAL A 283 -1.07 33.68 -17.03
CA VAL A 283 -2.24 34.13 -17.80
C VAL A 283 -1.81 34.90 -19.03
N SER A 284 -2.44 34.62 -20.16
CA SER A 284 -2.22 35.37 -21.39
C SER A 284 -2.89 36.75 -21.32
N ARG A 285 -2.31 37.76 -22.00
CA ARG A 285 -2.72 39.18 -21.93
C ARG A 285 -4.17 39.50 -22.37
N VAL A 286 -4.92 38.54 -22.93
CA VAL A 286 -5.99 38.88 -23.89
C VAL A 286 -7.36 39.21 -23.26
N ALA A 287 -7.66 38.84 -22.01
CA ALA A 287 -9.01 39.10 -21.46
C ALA A 287 -9.09 39.07 -19.92
N ILE A 288 -8.28 39.87 -19.21
CA ILE A 288 -8.47 40.00 -17.77
C ILE A 288 -9.57 41.04 -17.50
N THR A 289 -10.74 40.55 -17.09
CA THR A 289 -11.86 41.36 -16.59
C THR A 289 -11.45 42.17 -15.37
N ASP A 290 -12.02 43.37 -15.18
CA ASP A 290 -11.81 44.17 -13.97
C ASP A 290 -12.32 43.41 -12.72
N LEU A 291 -11.41 42.88 -11.91
CA LEU A 291 -11.73 42.08 -10.72
C LEU A 291 -12.05 42.94 -9.50
N ARG A 292 -11.83 44.27 -9.56
CA ARG A 292 -12.10 45.21 -8.46
C ARG A 292 -13.58 45.24 -8.09
N LEU A 293 -14.47 45.11 -9.08
CA LEU A 293 -15.92 45.14 -8.84
C LEU A 293 -16.38 44.08 -7.82
N GLN A 294 -15.65 42.97 -7.73
CA GLN A 294 -15.93 41.86 -6.83
C GLN A 294 -15.07 41.88 -5.54
N GLY A 295 -14.43 43.02 -5.21
CA GLY A 295 -13.67 43.19 -3.97
C GLY A 295 -12.34 42.43 -3.90
N ASN A 296 -11.84 41.93 -5.04
CA ASN A 296 -10.55 41.26 -5.08
C ASN A 296 -9.40 42.26 -4.92
N TYR A 297 -8.39 41.89 -4.15
CA TYR A 297 -7.33 42.81 -3.75
C TYR A 297 -5.94 42.15 -3.75
N PHE A 298 -4.90 42.99 -3.64
CA PHE A 298 -3.53 42.58 -3.37
C PHE A 298 -2.82 43.62 -2.51
N SER A 299 -1.81 43.19 -1.75
CA SER A 299 -0.93 44.08 -1.00
C SER A 299 0.12 44.69 -1.93
N PRO A 300 0.29 46.04 -1.98
CA PRO A 300 1.28 46.71 -2.83
C PRO A 300 2.73 46.26 -2.59
N ASP A 301 3.05 45.83 -1.37
CA ASP A 301 4.38 45.31 -1.01
C ASP A 301 4.62 43.89 -1.57
N LYS A 302 3.57 43.22 -2.02
CA LYS A 302 3.53 41.81 -2.45
C LYS A 302 2.66 41.66 -3.70
N PRO A 303 3.00 42.32 -4.83
CA PRO A 303 2.18 42.25 -6.03
C PRO A 303 2.13 40.83 -6.61
N PRO A 304 1.05 40.47 -7.34
CA PRO A 304 1.02 39.25 -8.12
C PRO A 304 2.17 39.21 -9.14
N TYR A 305 2.71 38.03 -9.36
CA TYR A 305 3.72 37.79 -10.38
C TYR A 305 3.08 37.24 -11.65
N SER A 306 3.37 37.87 -12.79
CA SER A 306 3.05 37.34 -14.12
C SER A 306 4.29 37.41 -15.02
N PRO A 307 4.48 36.46 -15.96
CA PRO A 307 5.52 36.58 -16.99
C PRO A 307 5.29 37.77 -17.94
N HIS A 308 4.09 38.33 -17.96
CA HIS A 308 3.75 39.51 -18.72
C HIS A 308 3.72 40.75 -17.83
N ASP A 309 4.17 41.88 -18.39
CA ASP A 309 4.03 43.18 -17.75
C ASP A 309 2.55 43.57 -17.73
N ILE A 310 1.94 43.53 -16.54
CA ILE A 310 0.52 43.78 -16.25
C ILE A 310 0.44 44.79 -15.11
N ASP A 311 -0.35 45.84 -15.29
CA ASP A 311 -0.64 46.81 -14.24
C ASP A 311 -1.81 46.32 -13.36
N TRP A 312 -1.46 45.73 -12.22
CA TRP A 312 -2.44 45.16 -11.28
C TRP A 312 -3.38 46.20 -10.65
N LEU A 313 -3.00 47.48 -10.62
CA LEU A 313 -3.84 48.56 -10.07
C LEU A 313 -5.09 48.81 -10.92
N LEU A 314 -5.06 48.39 -12.19
CA LEU A 314 -6.22 48.44 -13.08
C LEU A 314 -7.19 47.28 -12.88
N MET A 315 -6.77 46.23 -12.17
CA MET A 315 -7.50 44.96 -12.09
C MET A 315 -7.89 44.56 -10.67
N LEU A 316 -7.15 44.98 -9.66
CA LEU A 316 -7.32 44.59 -8.26
C LEU A 316 -7.25 45.82 -7.35
N GLU A 317 -7.95 45.76 -6.21
CA GLU A 317 -7.87 46.77 -5.16
C GLU A 317 -6.55 46.61 -4.36
N THR A 318 -6.03 47.67 -3.73
CA THR A 318 -4.76 47.61 -2.97
C THR A 318 -4.93 47.20 -1.50
N ALA A 319 -6.16 46.97 -1.07
CA ALA A 319 -6.51 46.59 0.29
C ALA A 319 -7.87 45.87 0.28
N PRO A 320 -8.15 44.99 1.26
CA PRO A 320 -9.49 44.44 1.42
C PRO A 320 -10.48 45.56 1.74
N ARG A 321 -11.76 45.35 1.38
CA ARG A 321 -12.82 46.27 1.77
C ARG A 321 -13.08 46.17 3.28
N SER A 322 -13.32 47.31 3.92
CA SER A 322 -13.43 47.43 5.38
C SER A 322 -14.62 46.70 6.00
N ASP A 323 -15.54 46.21 5.18
CA ASP A 323 -16.75 45.45 5.56
C ASP A 323 -16.55 43.93 5.54
N VAL A 324 -15.38 43.44 5.11
CA VAL A 324 -15.04 42.02 5.18
C VAL A 324 -14.41 41.74 6.54
N ASP A 325 -15.20 41.18 7.47
CA ASP A 325 -14.68 40.68 8.75
C ASP A 325 -13.51 39.71 8.47
N GLU A 326 -12.34 39.98 9.05
CA GLU A 326 -11.19 39.08 8.99
C GLU A 326 -11.62 37.72 9.54
N ILE A 327 -11.71 36.71 8.67
CA ILE A 327 -11.90 35.33 9.13
C ILE A 327 -10.63 34.97 9.90
N PRO A 328 -10.72 34.64 11.20
CA PRO A 328 -9.55 34.21 11.95
C PRO A 328 -9.07 32.88 11.36
N PHE A 329 -7.92 32.93 10.70
CA PHE A 329 -7.17 31.76 10.22
C PHE A 329 -6.49 31.03 11.38
#